data_AF-A0A1T4R811-F1
#
_entry.id   AF-A0A1T4R811-F1
#
_cell.length_a   1.000
_cell.length_b   1.000
_cell.length_c   1.000
_cell.angle_alpha   90.00
_cell.angle_beta   90.00
_cell.angle_gamma   90.00
#
_symmetry.space_group_name_H-M   'P 1'
#
loop_
_entity.id
_entity.type
_entity.pdbx_description
1 polymer ?
#
loop_
_entity_poly.entity_id
_entity_poly.type
_entity_poly.pdbx_seq_one_letter_code
_entity_poly.pdbx_strand_id
1 'polypeptide(L)'
;MARILIVVVLSFGLGGLLASGAAVWPVPPGVAGALLMMLVALVVRRRWGLLADTAPGSPERMLWVSLAANAVVAGHLLAAMYHIGPTLVMHTPVVHALGRDSWTLVAGALLAYWIVRDPAPRADERDRAIASQGLRTAHYGLLTVLVVQILVLGFVHDGWVSQLSRPTIAHALILAIIASVLVDAIARLRAYALEAMASEADLHQ
;
A
#
# COMPACT_ATOMS: atom_id res chain seq x y z
N MET A 1 -8.51 -11.64 -10.03
CA MET A 1 -7.31 -11.97 -9.21
C MET A 1 -6.00 -11.49 -9.82
N ALA A 2 -5.65 -11.89 -11.06
CA ALA A 2 -4.38 -11.50 -11.69
C ALA A 2 -4.11 -9.98 -11.70
N ARG A 3 -5.14 -9.16 -12.01
CA ARG A 3 -5.01 -7.69 -12.00
C ARG A 3 -4.55 -7.11 -10.66
N ILE A 4 -5.10 -7.62 -9.55
CA ILE A 4 -4.73 -7.16 -8.19
C ILE A 4 -3.27 -7.47 -7.93
N LEU A 5 -2.82 -8.70 -8.21
CA LEU A 5 -1.43 -9.12 -8.02
C LEU A 5 -0.47 -8.30 -8.87
N ILE A 6 -0.80 -8.06 -10.15
CA ILE A 6 0.02 -7.24 -11.04
C ILE A 6 0.18 -5.83 -10.48
N VAL A 7 -0.91 -5.19 -10.05
CA VAL A 7 -0.87 -3.84 -9.47
C VAL A 7 -0.01 -3.81 -8.22
N VAL A 8 -0.17 -4.79 -7.32
CA VAL A 8 0.65 -4.88 -6.10
C VAL A 8 2.12 -5.04 -6.44
N VAL A 9 2.48 -6.01 -7.28
CA VAL A 9 3.87 -6.31 -7.62
C VAL A 9 4.54 -5.12 -8.32
N LEU A 10 3.87 -4.52 -9.32
CA LEU A 10 4.43 -3.37 -10.03
C LEU A 10 4.58 -2.14 -9.12
N SER A 11 3.59 -1.85 -8.28
CA SER A 11 3.62 -0.71 -7.37
C SER A 11 4.66 -0.90 -6.27
N PHE A 12 4.74 -2.11 -5.70
CA PHE A 12 5.74 -2.47 -4.72
C PHE A 12 7.16 -2.41 -5.29
N GLY A 13 7.36 -2.98 -6.49
CA GLY A 13 8.63 -2.91 -7.20
C GLY A 13 9.04 -1.46 -7.51
N LEU A 14 8.09 -0.62 -7.94
CA LEU A 14 8.33 0.82 -8.13
C LEU A 14 8.78 1.50 -6.84
N GLY A 15 8.14 1.19 -5.71
CA GLY A 15 8.57 1.67 -4.39
C GLY A 15 10.02 1.29 -4.08
N GLY A 16 10.38 0.04 -4.30
CA GLY A 16 11.75 -0.45 -4.12
C GLY A 16 12.76 0.24 -5.04
N LEU A 17 12.41 0.46 -6.31
CA LEU A 17 13.24 1.21 -7.26
C LEU A 17 13.42 2.67 -6.86
N LEU A 18 12.41 3.31 -6.28
CA LEU A 18 12.54 4.68 -5.78
C LEU A 18 13.54 4.75 -4.60
N ALA A 19 13.57 3.73 -3.74
CA ALA A 19 14.52 3.70 -2.62
C ALA A 19 15.98 3.60 -3.08
N SER A 20 16.25 2.87 -4.18
CA SER A 20 17.62 2.76 -4.72
C SER A 20 18.10 4.04 -5.44
N GLY A 21 17.18 4.90 -5.88
CA GLY A 21 17.47 6.17 -6.55
C GLY A 21 17.98 7.29 -5.63
N ALA A 22 17.89 7.15 -4.31
CA ALA A 22 18.13 8.22 -3.34
C ALA A 22 19.53 8.86 -3.40
N ALA A 23 20.54 8.11 -3.86
CA ALA A 23 21.92 8.59 -3.97
C ALA A 23 22.31 9.06 -5.39
N VAL A 24 21.50 8.78 -6.41
CA VAL A 24 21.91 8.91 -7.82
C VAL A 24 21.06 9.93 -8.57
N TRP A 25 19.80 10.11 -8.18
CA TRP A 25 18.87 10.90 -8.97
C TRP A 25 19.02 12.41 -8.69
N PRO A 26 18.86 13.27 -9.71
CA PRO A 26 18.90 14.72 -9.54
C PRO A 26 17.66 15.27 -8.79
N VAL A 27 16.63 14.44 -8.62
CA VAL A 27 15.37 14.78 -7.93
C VAL A 27 15.18 13.81 -6.76
N PRO A 28 14.76 14.27 -5.57
CA PRO A 28 14.45 13.39 -4.46
C PRO A 28 13.42 12.32 -4.85
N PRO A 29 13.71 11.02 -4.69
CA PRO A 29 12.81 9.96 -5.12
C PRO A 29 11.41 10.05 -4.51
N GLY A 30 11.30 10.53 -3.26
CA GLY A 30 10.00 10.72 -2.62
C GLY A 30 9.12 11.73 -3.35
N VAL A 31 9.72 12.81 -3.87
CA VAL A 31 9.00 13.83 -4.67
C VAL A 31 8.57 13.24 -6.01
N ALA A 32 9.48 12.52 -6.69
CA ALA A 32 9.16 11.89 -7.96
C ALA A 32 8.01 10.88 -7.83
N GLY A 33 8.05 10.02 -6.80
CA GLY A 33 6.98 9.06 -6.52
C GLY A 33 5.67 9.73 -6.13
N ALA A 34 5.70 10.79 -5.30
CA ALA A 34 4.50 11.54 -4.92
C ALA A 34 3.82 12.19 -6.12
N LEU A 35 4.58 12.86 -6.98
CA LEU A 35 4.06 13.46 -8.22
C LEU A 35 3.47 12.40 -9.14
N LEU A 36 4.16 11.27 -9.32
CA LEU A 36 3.65 10.17 -10.12
C LEU A 36 2.32 9.62 -9.59
N MET A 37 2.21 9.40 -8.27
CA MET A 37 0.96 8.96 -7.64
C MET A 37 -0.19 9.95 -7.88
N MET A 38 0.08 11.25 -7.74
CA MET A 38 -0.92 12.30 -7.99
C MET A 38 -1.34 12.36 -9.47
N LEU A 39 -0.39 12.28 -10.41
CA LEU A 39 -0.67 12.28 -11.84
C LEU A 39 -1.50 11.06 -12.24
N VAL A 40 -1.12 9.87 -11.77
CA VAL A 40 -1.88 8.64 -12.01
C VAL A 40 -3.30 8.76 -11.43
N ALA A 41 -3.44 9.30 -10.21
CA ALA A 41 -4.75 9.53 -9.59
C ALA A 41 -5.64 10.47 -10.44
N LEU A 42 -5.08 11.55 -10.99
CA LEU A 42 -5.79 12.47 -11.88
C LEU A 42 -6.23 11.78 -13.19
N VAL A 43 -5.32 11.04 -13.83
CA VAL A 43 -5.60 10.31 -15.07
C VAL A 43 -6.69 9.26 -14.85
N VAL A 44 -6.57 8.50 -13.76
CA VAL A 44 -7.52 7.45 -13.38
C VAL A 44 -8.89 8.05 -13.07
N ARG A 45 -8.96 9.14 -12.30
CA ARG A 45 -10.21 9.87 -12.05
C ARG A 45 -10.86 10.35 -13.35
N ARG A 46 -10.08 10.96 -14.25
CA ARG A 46 -10.59 11.42 -15.54
C ARG A 46 -11.11 10.25 -16.38
N ARG A 47 -10.35 9.15 -16.46
CA ARG A 47 -10.73 7.95 -17.21
C ARG A 47 -12.04 7.36 -16.70
N TRP A 48 -12.21 7.24 -15.38
CA TRP A 48 -13.47 6.74 -14.82
C TRP A 48 -14.65 7.68 -15.03
N GLY A 49 -14.41 9.00 -15.08
CA GLY A 49 -15.44 9.96 -15.48
C GLY A 49 -15.91 9.77 -16.93
N LEU A 50 -15.00 9.37 -17.84
CA LEU A 50 -15.32 9.10 -19.24
C LEU A 50 -16.06 7.78 -19.47
N LEU A 51 -15.89 6.81 -18.57
CA LEU A 51 -16.46 5.46 -18.70
C LEU A 51 -17.92 5.36 -18.20
N ALA A 52 -18.46 6.42 -17.58
CA ALA A 52 -19.82 6.50 -17.05
C ALA A 52 -20.25 5.19 -16.35
N ASP A 53 -21.25 4.50 -16.88
CA ASP A 53 -21.90 3.31 -16.28
C ASP A 53 -21.02 2.05 -16.28
N THR A 54 -19.93 2.04 -17.06
CA THR A 54 -18.99 0.91 -17.12
C THR A 54 -17.83 1.05 -16.13
N ALA A 55 -17.76 2.18 -15.40
CA ALA A 55 -16.75 2.39 -14.39
C ALA A 55 -17.03 1.55 -13.13
N PRO A 56 -15.99 1.10 -12.41
CA PRO A 56 -16.17 0.47 -11.11
C PRO A 56 -16.90 1.39 -10.14
N GLY A 57 -17.56 0.79 -9.14
CA GLY A 57 -18.23 1.53 -8.08
C GLY A 57 -17.31 2.52 -7.37
N SER A 58 -17.87 3.60 -6.83
CA SER A 58 -17.12 4.64 -6.12
C SER A 58 -16.18 4.09 -5.02
N PRO A 59 -16.62 3.16 -4.14
CA PRO A 59 -15.73 2.54 -3.17
C PRO A 59 -14.60 1.70 -3.80
N GLU A 60 -14.89 0.96 -4.87
CA GLU A 60 -13.90 0.12 -5.55
C GLU A 60 -12.80 0.96 -6.23
N ARG A 61 -13.18 2.08 -6.85
CA ARG A 61 -12.25 3.04 -7.45
C ARG A 61 -11.22 3.56 -6.43
N MET A 62 -11.69 3.90 -5.24
CA MET A 62 -10.82 4.37 -4.16
C MET A 62 -9.86 3.27 -3.66
N LEU A 63 -10.33 2.02 -3.62
CA LEU A 63 -9.51 0.87 -3.22
C LEU A 63 -8.34 0.62 -4.18
N TRP A 64 -8.57 0.72 -5.49
CA TRP A 64 -7.50 0.52 -6.47
C TRP A 64 -6.34 1.51 -6.31
N VAL A 65 -6.66 2.79 -6.10
CA VAL A 65 -5.63 3.84 -5.93
C VAL A 65 -4.95 3.71 -4.57
N SER A 66 -5.72 3.40 -3.52
CA SER A 66 -5.18 3.18 -2.18
C SER A 66 -4.24 1.97 -2.14
N LEU A 67 -4.60 0.87 -2.82
CA LEU A 67 -3.77 -0.32 -2.95
C LEU A 67 -2.43 0.01 -3.61
N ALA A 68 -2.46 0.66 -4.77
CA ALA A 68 -1.24 1.02 -5.50
C ALA A 68 -0.35 1.96 -4.68
N ALA A 69 -0.92 3.03 -4.11
CA ALA A 69 -0.16 4.01 -3.35
C ALA A 69 0.48 3.40 -2.08
N ASN A 70 -0.29 2.62 -1.30
CA ASN A 70 0.27 1.94 -0.13
C ASN A 70 1.31 0.89 -0.50
N ALA A 71 1.18 0.23 -1.66
CA ALA A 71 2.18 -0.72 -2.14
C ALA A 71 3.49 -0.03 -2.51
N VAL A 72 3.44 1.15 -3.15
CA VAL A 72 4.63 1.99 -3.39
C VAL A 72 5.30 2.37 -2.07
N VAL A 73 4.53 2.85 -1.08
CA VAL A 73 5.08 3.25 0.23
C VAL A 73 5.70 2.03 0.93
N ALA A 74 5.03 0.88 0.93
CA ALA A 74 5.54 -0.36 1.53
C ALA A 74 6.84 -0.83 0.87
N GLY A 75 6.89 -0.83 -0.47
CA GLY A 75 8.07 -1.23 -1.23
C GLY A 75 9.26 -0.31 -0.98
N HIS A 76 9.01 1.01 -0.93
CA HIS A 76 10.03 1.99 -0.60
C HIS A 76 10.56 1.81 0.82
N LEU A 77 9.66 1.69 1.81
CA LEU A 77 10.04 1.52 3.20
C LEU A 77 10.83 0.23 3.43
N LEU A 78 10.40 -0.89 2.83
CA LEU A 78 11.13 -2.15 2.95
C LEU A 78 12.53 -2.07 2.33
N ALA A 79 12.65 -1.49 1.12
CA ALA A 79 13.93 -1.32 0.47
C ALA A 79 14.84 -0.35 1.24
N ALA A 80 14.29 0.72 1.81
CA ALA A 80 15.03 1.63 2.68
C ALA A 80 15.58 0.90 3.92
N MET A 81 14.76 0.07 4.58
CA MET A 81 15.22 -0.76 5.70
C MET A 81 16.32 -1.73 5.28
N TYR A 82 16.20 -2.34 4.09
CA TYR A 82 17.23 -3.22 3.55
C TYR A 82 18.55 -2.48 3.30
N HIS A 83 18.50 -1.27 2.73
CA HIS A 83 19.69 -0.46 2.45
C HIS A 83 20.39 0.06 3.71
N ILE A 84 19.62 0.42 4.75
CA ILE A 84 20.18 0.92 6.01
C ILE A 84 20.72 -0.24 6.87
N GLY A 85 20.11 -1.43 6.76
CA GLY A 85 20.50 -2.61 7.51
C GLY A 85 19.88 -2.68 8.93
N PRO A 86 20.22 -3.73 9.69
CA PRO A 86 19.59 -4.01 10.99
C PRO A 86 19.96 -2.98 12.07
N THR A 87 21.17 -2.41 11.99
CA THR A 87 21.72 -1.41 12.92
C THR A 87 21.49 0.01 12.40
N LEU A 88 20.22 0.44 12.43
CA LEU A 88 19.85 1.79 11.98
C LEU A 88 20.49 2.86 12.89
N VAL A 89 21.53 3.52 12.36
CA VAL A 89 22.15 4.69 13.01
C VAL A 89 21.35 5.93 12.63
N MET A 90 20.62 6.48 13.60
CA MET A 90 19.86 7.71 13.43
C MET A 90 20.81 8.88 13.15
N HIS A 91 20.30 9.90 12.45
CA HIS A 91 21.02 11.16 12.14
C HIS A 91 22.16 11.08 11.12
N THR A 92 22.19 10.03 10.29
CA THR A 92 23.04 10.05 9.09
C THR A 92 22.33 10.79 7.95
N PRO A 93 23.06 11.41 7.00
CA PRO A 93 22.47 12.06 5.83
C PRO A 93 21.57 11.11 5.02
N VAL A 94 21.98 9.85 4.88
CA VAL A 94 21.23 8.81 4.15
C VAL A 94 19.91 8.49 4.84
N VAL A 95 19.92 8.28 6.16
CA VAL A 95 18.70 8.00 6.94
C VAL A 95 17.75 9.20 6.92
N HIS A 96 18.26 10.43 6.96
CA HIS A 96 17.43 11.62 6.81
C HIS A 96 16.81 11.76 5.41
N ALA A 97 17.55 11.43 4.35
CA ALA A 97 17.03 11.43 2.99
C ALA A 97 15.90 10.39 2.82
N LEU A 98 16.14 9.15 3.22
CA LEU A 98 15.15 8.06 3.13
C LEU A 98 13.91 8.33 4.00
N GLY A 99 14.10 8.94 5.18
CA GLY A 99 13.01 9.36 6.04
C GLY A 99 12.16 10.46 5.41
N ARG A 100 12.79 11.48 4.80
CA ARG A 100 12.08 12.53 4.06
C ARG A 100 11.32 11.95 2.87
N ASP A 101 11.94 11.04 2.12
CA ASP A 101 11.32 10.40 0.97
C ASP A 101 10.08 9.60 1.38
N SER A 102 10.19 8.79 2.44
CA SER A 102 9.08 8.01 3.00
C SER A 102 7.89 8.89 3.38
N TRP A 103 8.12 9.98 4.12
CA TRP A 103 7.05 10.92 4.48
C TRP A 103 6.45 11.65 3.27
N THR A 104 7.28 11.97 2.28
CA THR A 104 6.82 12.60 1.04
C THR A 104 5.93 11.64 0.24
N LEU A 105 6.27 10.35 0.18
CA LEU A 105 5.43 9.33 -0.45
C LEU A 105 4.12 9.13 0.30
N VAL A 106 4.13 9.12 1.63
CA VAL A 106 2.90 9.08 2.44
C VAL A 106 1.99 10.28 2.14
N ALA A 107 2.55 11.49 2.08
CA ALA A 107 1.79 12.67 1.69
C ALA A 107 1.23 12.54 0.26
N GLY A 108 2.04 12.04 -0.68
CA GLY A 108 1.61 11.74 -2.05
C GLY A 108 0.46 10.73 -2.11
N ALA A 109 0.51 9.67 -1.30
CA ALA A 109 -0.55 8.67 -1.20
C ALA A 109 -1.86 9.28 -0.65
N LEU A 110 -1.77 10.12 0.39
CA LEU A 110 -2.93 10.85 0.93
C LEU A 110 -3.54 11.81 -0.09
N LEU A 111 -2.70 12.52 -0.85
CA LEU A 111 -3.16 13.41 -1.91
C LEU A 111 -3.78 12.63 -3.08
N ALA A 112 -3.18 11.52 -3.49
CA ALA A 112 -3.73 10.63 -4.52
C ALA A 112 -5.11 10.09 -4.11
N TYR A 113 -5.25 9.67 -2.85
CA TYR A 113 -6.54 9.31 -2.27
C TYR A 113 -7.52 10.48 -2.32
N TRP A 114 -7.10 11.67 -1.88
CA TRP A 114 -7.96 12.86 -1.87
C TRP A 114 -8.39 13.31 -3.27
N ILE A 115 -7.55 13.11 -4.28
CA ILE A 115 -7.88 13.38 -5.68
C ILE A 115 -8.97 12.43 -6.16
N VAL A 116 -8.87 11.14 -5.85
CA VAL A 116 -9.76 10.10 -6.40
C VAL A 116 -11.04 9.92 -5.58
N ARG A 117 -11.04 10.30 -4.30
CA ARG A 117 -12.20 10.13 -3.42
C ARG A 117 -13.44 10.77 -4.03
N ASP A 118 -14.54 10.03 -3.94
CA ASP A 118 -15.86 10.58 -4.18
C ASP A 118 -16.28 11.37 -2.95
N PRO A 119 -16.63 12.66 -3.06
CA PRO A 119 -17.09 13.45 -1.93
C PRO A 119 -18.43 12.96 -1.35
N ALA A 120 -19.24 12.24 -2.12
CA ALA A 120 -20.54 11.72 -1.70
C ALA A 120 -20.68 10.25 -2.13
N PRO A 121 -19.90 9.32 -1.53
CA PRO A 121 -19.92 7.93 -1.93
C PRO A 121 -21.31 7.35 -1.64
N ARG A 122 -21.97 6.84 -2.67
CA ARG A 122 -23.18 6.04 -2.51
C ARG A 122 -22.77 4.71 -1.87
N ALA A 123 -22.98 4.57 -0.57
CA ALA A 123 -22.70 3.35 0.17
C ALA A 123 -24.01 2.61 0.44
N ASP A 124 -24.19 1.47 -0.20
CA ASP A 124 -25.31 0.56 0.06
C ASP A 124 -24.97 -0.45 1.17
N GLU A 125 -25.92 -1.33 1.48
CA GLU A 125 -25.73 -2.39 2.49
C GLU A 125 -24.62 -3.38 2.08
N ARG A 126 -24.49 -3.63 0.78
CA ARG A 126 -23.45 -4.49 0.20
C ARG A 126 -22.05 -3.92 0.46
N ASP A 127 -21.83 -2.64 0.20
CA ASP A 127 -20.55 -1.98 0.44
C ASP A 127 -20.12 -2.04 1.91
N ARG A 128 -21.09 -1.95 2.83
CA ARG A 128 -20.84 -2.12 4.28
C ARG A 128 -20.45 -3.55 4.62
N ALA A 129 -21.11 -4.55 4.03
CA ALA A 129 -20.76 -5.94 4.23
C ALA A 129 -19.33 -6.22 3.75
N ILE A 130 -18.97 -5.77 2.55
CA ILE A 130 -17.61 -5.90 1.98
C ILE A 130 -16.58 -5.18 2.86
N ALA A 131 -16.87 -3.95 3.31
CA ALA A 131 -15.99 -3.21 4.20
C ALA A 131 -15.77 -3.95 5.54
N SER A 132 -16.82 -4.49 6.15
CA SER A 132 -16.70 -5.26 7.40
C SER A 132 -15.87 -6.54 7.24
N GLN A 133 -16.01 -7.22 6.09
CA GLN A 133 -15.20 -8.38 5.76
C GLN A 133 -13.74 -7.99 5.58
N GLY A 134 -13.46 -6.92 4.82
CA GLY A 134 -12.11 -6.39 4.64
C GLY A 134 -11.42 -6.08 5.96
N LEU A 135 -12.10 -5.36 6.86
CA LEU A 135 -11.58 -5.03 8.18
C LEU A 135 -11.25 -6.27 9.02
N ARG A 136 -12.11 -7.29 9.01
CA ARG A 136 -11.84 -8.57 9.69
C ARG A 136 -10.60 -9.26 9.11
N THR A 137 -10.50 -9.34 7.78
CA THR A 137 -9.34 -9.96 7.11
C THR A 137 -8.05 -9.20 7.41
N ALA A 138 -8.08 -7.86 7.40
CA ALA A 138 -6.95 -7.03 7.76
C ALA A 138 -6.54 -7.18 9.22
N HIS A 139 -7.51 -7.28 10.15
CA HIS A 139 -7.25 -7.53 11.56
C HIS A 139 -6.54 -8.87 11.78
N TYR A 140 -7.05 -9.96 11.18
CA TYR A 140 -6.37 -11.26 11.27
C TYR A 140 -5.00 -11.23 10.60
N GLY A 141 -4.86 -10.58 9.45
CA GLY A 141 -3.57 -10.41 8.79
C GLY A 141 -2.55 -9.67 9.66
N LEU A 142 -2.97 -8.59 10.32
CA LEU A 142 -2.14 -7.85 11.27
C LEU A 142 -1.73 -8.73 12.46
N LEU A 143 -2.68 -9.45 13.06
CA LEU A 143 -2.38 -10.37 14.16
C LEU A 143 -1.38 -11.44 13.73
N THR A 144 -1.54 -12.02 12.54
CA THR A 144 -0.58 -12.99 12.00
C THR A 144 0.81 -12.39 11.85
N VAL A 145 0.92 -11.19 11.26
CA VAL A 145 2.22 -10.50 11.11
C VAL A 145 2.84 -10.19 12.48
N LEU A 146 2.06 -9.71 13.44
CA LEU A 146 2.54 -9.41 14.79
C LEU A 146 3.00 -10.67 15.53
N VAL A 147 2.24 -11.78 15.45
CA VAL A 147 2.64 -13.06 16.04
C VAL A 147 3.96 -13.53 15.42
N VAL A 148 4.09 -13.47 14.10
CA VAL A 148 5.36 -13.81 13.43
C VAL A 148 6.50 -12.93 13.92
N GLN A 149 6.30 -11.61 14.03
CA GLN A 149 7.34 -10.70 14.55
C GLN A 149 7.71 -11.02 16.00
N ILE A 150 6.74 -11.31 16.87
CA ILE A 150 6.99 -11.69 18.27
C ILE A 150 7.79 -13.00 18.32
N LEU A 151 7.42 -13.99 17.50
CA LEU A 151 8.13 -15.26 17.45
C LEU A 151 9.57 -15.09 16.94
N VAL A 152 9.76 -14.28 15.89
CA VAL A 152 11.09 -13.99 15.35
C VAL A 152 11.94 -13.26 16.40
N LEU A 153 11.42 -12.19 16.99
CA LEU A 153 12.15 -11.38 17.98
C LEU A 153 12.40 -12.14 19.30
N GLY A 154 11.48 -13.02 19.71
CA GLY A 154 11.55 -13.72 20.99
C GLY A 154 12.34 -15.03 20.96
N PHE A 155 12.45 -15.68 19.80
CA PHE A 155 13.06 -17.01 19.70
C PHE A 155 14.29 -17.08 18.79
N VAL A 156 14.51 -16.11 17.89
CA VAL A 156 15.71 -16.08 17.05
C VAL A 156 16.80 -15.27 17.76
N HIS A 157 17.80 -15.99 18.28
CA HIS A 157 18.87 -15.41 19.11
C HIS A 157 20.13 -15.04 18.30
N ASP A 158 20.29 -15.60 17.10
CA ASP A 158 21.47 -15.43 16.26
C ASP A 158 21.18 -14.65 14.97
N GLY A 159 22.24 -14.13 14.35
CA GLY A 159 22.18 -13.50 13.02
C GLY A 159 21.76 -12.04 13.03
N TRP A 160 20.91 -11.63 12.08
CA TRP A 160 20.50 -10.24 11.88
C TRP A 160 19.47 -9.76 12.92
N VAL A 161 18.71 -10.69 13.52
CA VAL A 161 17.64 -10.37 14.47
C VAL A 161 18.20 -9.80 15.77
N SER A 162 19.32 -10.34 16.26
CA SER A 162 20.01 -9.85 17.46
C SER A 162 20.63 -8.46 17.29
N GLN A 163 20.75 -7.98 16.04
CA GLN A 163 21.32 -6.68 15.70
C GLN A 163 20.24 -5.62 15.46
N LEU A 164 18.96 -5.97 15.57
CA LEU A 164 17.87 -5.04 15.29
C LEU A 164 17.85 -3.90 16.30
N SER A 165 18.09 -2.69 15.79
CA SER A 165 17.93 -1.48 16.58
C SER A 165 16.44 -1.21 16.87
N ARG A 166 16.15 -0.49 17.96
CA ARG A 166 14.77 -0.06 18.29
C ARG A 166 14.11 0.71 17.14
N PRO A 167 14.79 1.64 16.44
CA PRO A 167 14.24 2.26 15.24
C PRO A 167 13.86 1.25 14.15
N THR A 168 14.69 0.23 13.89
CA THR A 168 14.38 -0.80 12.88
C THR A 168 13.10 -1.55 13.22
N ILE A 169 12.91 -1.89 14.50
CA ILE A 169 11.68 -2.53 15.00
C ILE A 169 10.47 -1.61 14.79
N ALA A 170 10.60 -0.31 15.07
CA ALA A 170 9.51 0.64 14.85
C ALA A 170 9.09 0.71 13.37
N HIS A 171 10.05 0.71 12.43
CA HIS A 171 9.73 0.69 11.00
C HIS A 171 9.12 -0.65 10.56
N ALA A 172 9.52 -1.77 11.16
CA ALA A 172 8.87 -3.08 10.92
C ALA A 172 7.41 -3.09 11.38
N LEU A 173 7.08 -2.39 12.48
CA LEU A 173 5.69 -2.21 12.93
C LEU A 173 4.89 -1.31 11.99
N ILE A 174 5.49 -0.22 11.49
CA ILE A 174 4.86 0.62 10.46
C ILE A 174 4.56 -0.21 9.20
N LEU A 175 5.52 -1.04 8.77
CA LEU A 175 5.33 -1.93 7.63
C LEU A 175 4.21 -2.95 7.87
N ALA A 176 4.07 -3.47 9.10
CA ALA A 176 2.95 -4.34 9.47
C ALA A 176 1.59 -3.63 9.36
N ILE A 177 1.51 -2.36 9.77
CA ILE A 177 0.30 -1.55 9.62
C ILE A 177 -0.01 -1.32 8.13
N ILE A 178 0.99 -0.97 7.32
CA ILE A 178 0.77 -0.79 5.88
C ILE A 178 0.36 -2.12 5.22
N ALA A 179 0.97 -3.25 5.62
CA ALA A 179 0.60 -4.57 5.14
C ALA A 179 -0.86 -4.92 5.48
N SER A 180 -1.37 -4.54 6.67
CA SER A 180 -2.78 -4.77 7.00
C SER A 180 -3.73 -3.94 6.13
N VAL A 181 -3.37 -2.70 5.79
CA VAL A 181 -4.10 -1.87 4.83
C VAL A 181 -4.10 -2.50 3.43
N LEU A 182 -2.98 -3.07 2.98
CA LEU A 182 -2.92 -3.81 1.72
C LEU A 182 -3.81 -5.05 1.74
N VAL A 183 -3.82 -5.79 2.85
CA VAL A 183 -4.69 -6.96 3.04
C VAL A 183 -6.17 -6.57 3.00
N ASP A 184 -6.58 -5.48 3.65
CA ASP A 184 -7.96 -4.93 3.54
C ASP A 184 -8.32 -4.65 2.08
N ALA A 185 -7.47 -3.87 1.39
CA ALA A 185 -7.75 -3.45 0.03
C ALA A 185 -7.81 -4.64 -0.93
N ILE A 186 -6.90 -5.60 -0.81
CA ILE A 186 -6.93 -6.85 -1.59
C ILE A 186 -8.22 -7.60 -1.30
N ALA A 187 -8.57 -7.84 -0.02
CA ALA A 187 -9.75 -8.61 0.34
C ALA A 187 -11.05 -8.00 -0.22
N ARG A 188 -11.20 -6.67 -0.11
CA ARG A 188 -12.37 -5.96 -0.63
C ARG A 188 -12.43 -5.98 -2.16
N LEU A 189 -11.31 -5.73 -2.85
CA LEU A 189 -11.25 -5.84 -4.31
C LEU A 189 -11.53 -7.27 -4.81
N ARG A 190 -11.11 -8.28 -4.04
CA ARG A 190 -11.45 -9.68 -4.33
C ARG A 190 -12.96 -9.93 -4.21
N ALA A 191 -13.61 -9.40 -3.17
CA ALA A 191 -15.05 -9.52 -2.99
C ALA A 191 -15.82 -8.87 -4.15
N TYR A 192 -15.48 -7.62 -4.51
CA TYR A 192 -16.08 -6.94 -5.66
C TYR A 192 -15.92 -7.73 -6.97
N ALA A 193 -14.74 -8.30 -7.21
CA ALA A 193 -14.49 -9.09 -8.41
C ALA A 193 -15.30 -10.39 -8.46
N LEU A 194 -15.49 -11.07 -7.31
CA LEU A 194 -16.27 -12.31 -7.25
C LEU A 194 -17.76 -12.05 -7.48
N GLU A 195 -18.30 -10.96 -6.93
CA GLU A 195 -19.69 -10.58 -7.14
C GLU A 195 -19.96 -10.19 -8.59
N ALA A 196 -19.05 -9.44 -9.23
CA ALA A 196 -19.19 -9.09 -10.64
C ALA A 196 -19.28 -10.35 -11.53
N MET A 197 -18.46 -11.37 -11.24
CA MET A 197 -18.51 -12.66 -11.95
C MET A 197 -19.83 -13.41 -11.71
N ALA A 198 -20.38 -13.35 -10.50
CA ALA A 198 -21.67 -13.98 -10.19
C ALA A 198 -22.83 -13.29 -10.94
N SER A 199 -22.86 -11.96 -10.96
CA SER A 199 -23.87 -11.20 -11.71
C SER A 199 -23.81 -11.45 -13.21
N GLU A 200 -22.62 -11.59 -13.79
CA GLU A 200 -22.46 -11.97 -15.20
C GLU A 200 -23.01 -13.38 -15.48
N ALA A 201 -22.81 -14.34 -14.57
CA ALA A 201 -23.32 -15.70 -14.73
C ALA A 201 -24.85 -15.78 -14.69
N ASP A 202 -25.49 -14.98 -13.82
CA ASP A 202 -26.96 -14.94 -13.70
C ASP A 202 -27.65 -14.32 -14.92
N LEU A 203 -26.98 -13.39 -15.63
CA LEU A 203 -27.50 -12.79 -16.87
C LEU A 203 -27.50 -13.74 -18.08
N HIS A 204 -26.79 -14.87 -17.97
CA HIS A 204 -26.65 -15.86 -19.03
C HIS A 204 -27.50 -17.13 -18.79
N GLN A 205 -28.31 -17.16 -17.72
CA GLN A 205 -29.32 -18.19 -17.44
C GLN A 205 -30.71 -17.74 -17.91
#